data_AF-A0ABC9YAS6-F1
#
_entry.id   AF-A0ABC9YAS6-F1
#
_cell.length_a   1.000
_cell.length_b   1.000
_cell.length_c   1.000
_cell.angle_alpha   90.00
_cell.angle_beta   90.00
_cell.angle_gamma   90.00
#
_symmetry.space_group_name_H-M   'P 1'
#
loop_
_entity.id
_entity.type
_entity.pdbx_description
1 polymer ?
#
loop_
_entity_poly.entity_id
_entity_poly.type
_entity_poly.pdbx_seq_one_letter_code
_entity_poly.pdbx_strand_id
1 'polypeptide(L)'
;MPVLYQPNRPPEYVHLPYDVIKEVRKSIKEYGLQASFTMNLLQVIGESYVLTPLDWKSILRLVLSAAQYSVWFSEYRELVQVQVMNNLTAGTAIGLDELMGEGHYATGIAQAGLSRNVLTQATGLALRALRRVPDFGKRESSFASIRQGPQEPYIQFLDRLQTAIQRQIDSSEAAELLLFQLAIENANTDCRRAIDPIRNHAKTLNDLIRACQNVGSEQHKADMLAAALAQQLAIAQAATKCFSCGQEGHVKKDCPKARRGG
;
A
#
# COMPACT_ATOMS: atom_id res chain seq x y z
N MET A 1 -15.86 23.89 -3.27
CA MET A 1 -17.31 24.12 -3.36
C MET A 1 -17.66 24.38 -4.82
N PRO A 2 -18.11 23.36 -5.56
CA PRO A 2 -18.21 23.44 -7.02
C PRO A 2 -19.21 24.48 -7.53
N VAL A 3 -19.03 24.87 -8.80
CA VAL A 3 -19.96 25.70 -9.57
C VAL A 3 -20.95 24.80 -10.30
N LEU A 4 -22.24 25.05 -10.13
CA LEU A 4 -23.29 24.40 -10.90
C LEU A 4 -23.68 25.25 -12.12
N TYR A 5 -23.66 24.62 -13.29
CA TYR A 5 -24.15 25.20 -14.55
C TYR A 5 -25.51 24.60 -14.88
N GLN A 6 -26.58 25.36 -14.67
CA GLN A 6 -27.94 24.98 -15.07
C GLN A 6 -28.32 25.72 -16.37
N PRO A 7 -29.03 25.08 -17.32
CA PRO A 7 -29.56 25.77 -18.49
C PRO A 7 -30.46 26.94 -18.06
N ASN A 8 -30.26 28.11 -18.65
CA ASN A 8 -31.02 29.35 -18.39
C ASN A 8 -30.93 29.94 -16.97
N ARG A 9 -29.89 29.62 -16.19
CA ARG A 9 -29.63 30.25 -14.89
C ARG A 9 -28.16 30.68 -14.76
N PRO A 10 -27.87 31.75 -14.00
CA PRO A 10 -26.50 32.12 -13.70
C PRO A 10 -25.81 30.99 -12.94
N PRO A 11 -24.49 30.78 -13.12
CA PRO A 11 -23.75 29.78 -12.39
C PRO A 11 -23.84 30.00 -10.88
N GLU A 12 -24.07 28.94 -10.11
CA GLU A 12 -24.27 29.01 -8.67
C GLU A 12 -23.14 28.28 -7.92
N TYR A 13 -22.67 28.88 -6.81
CA TYR A 13 -21.62 28.32 -5.97
C TYR A 13 -22.22 27.42 -4.88
N VAL A 14 -21.92 26.13 -4.91
CA VAL A 14 -22.57 25.12 -4.04
C VAL A 14 -21.56 24.38 -3.18
N HIS A 15 -21.99 23.93 -2.00
CA HIS A 15 -21.13 23.12 -1.12
C HIS A 15 -20.74 21.80 -1.78
N LEU A 16 -19.45 21.47 -1.71
CA LEU A 16 -19.00 20.13 -2.09
C LEU A 16 -19.52 19.16 -1.01
N PRO A 17 -20.08 17.98 -1.37
CA PRO A 17 -20.50 17.01 -0.38
C PRO A 17 -19.36 16.66 0.58
N TYR A 18 -19.63 16.70 1.90
CA TYR A 18 -18.61 16.45 2.93
C TYR A 18 -17.96 15.07 2.77
N ASP A 19 -18.73 14.08 2.33
CA ASP A 19 -18.26 12.71 2.13
C ASP A 19 -17.13 12.63 1.10
N VAL A 20 -17.14 13.47 0.07
CA VAL A 20 -16.07 13.52 -0.94
C VAL A 20 -14.76 13.99 -0.31
N ILE A 21 -14.80 15.05 0.51
CA ILE A 21 -13.62 15.58 1.20
C ILE A 21 -13.09 14.55 2.21
N LYS A 22 -14.01 13.90 2.93
CA LYS A 22 -13.68 12.84 3.89
C LYS A 22 -12.97 11.66 3.21
N GLU A 23 -13.46 11.23 2.05
CA GLU A 23 -12.89 10.12 1.29
C GLU A 23 -11.49 10.46 0.75
N VAL A 24 -11.28 11.67 0.21
CA VAL A 24 -9.95 12.13 -0.23
C VAL A 24 -8.97 12.15 0.94
N ARG A 25 -9.39 12.74 2.08
CA ARG A 25 -8.55 12.80 3.28
C ARG A 25 -8.18 11.40 3.78
N LYS A 26 -9.15 10.48 3.79
CA LYS A 26 -8.94 9.09 4.17
C LYS A 26 -7.95 8.42 3.21
N SER A 27 -8.13 8.57 1.90
CA SER A 27 -7.24 8.00 0.87
C SER A 27 -5.81 8.50 1.02
N ILE A 28 -5.60 9.81 1.20
CA ILE A 28 -4.25 10.37 1.40
C ILE A 28 -3.62 9.81 2.67
N LYS A 29 -4.39 9.69 3.76
CA LYS A 29 -3.89 9.13 5.02
C LYS A 29 -3.55 7.64 4.93
N GLU A 30 -4.39 6.86 4.24
CA GLU A 30 -4.28 5.39 4.17
C GLU A 30 -3.30 4.92 3.10
N TYR A 31 -3.27 5.58 1.95
CA TYR A 31 -2.51 5.15 0.78
C TYR A 31 -1.35 6.08 0.43
N GLY A 32 -1.40 7.34 0.84
CA GLY A 32 -0.47 8.37 0.40
C GLY A 32 -1.05 9.23 -0.72
N LEU A 33 -0.45 10.40 -0.93
CA LEU A 33 -0.87 11.34 -1.98
C LEU A 33 -0.54 10.79 -3.38
N GLN A 34 0.66 10.23 -3.54
CA GLN A 34 1.16 9.75 -4.84
C GLN A 34 0.64 8.35 -5.21
N ALA A 35 -0.12 7.70 -4.34
CA ALA A 35 -0.75 6.42 -4.67
C ALA A 35 -1.69 6.59 -5.89
N SER A 36 -1.60 5.67 -6.85
CA SER A 36 -2.41 5.71 -8.08
C SER A 36 -3.91 5.78 -7.79
N PHE A 37 -4.37 5.08 -6.75
CA PHE A 37 -5.77 5.16 -6.29
C PHE A 37 -6.15 6.57 -5.83
N THR A 38 -5.34 7.20 -4.97
CA THR A 38 -5.58 8.56 -4.47
C THR A 38 -5.58 9.59 -5.60
N MET A 39 -4.64 9.48 -6.54
CA MET A 39 -4.56 10.36 -7.70
C MET A 39 -5.74 10.18 -8.65
N ASN A 40 -6.19 8.95 -8.89
CA ASN A 40 -7.40 8.68 -9.68
C ASN A 40 -8.65 9.23 -9.01
N LEU A 41 -8.78 9.09 -7.69
CA LEU A 41 -9.90 9.66 -6.93
C LEU A 41 -9.95 11.19 -7.10
N LEU A 42 -8.81 11.88 -6.95
CA LEU A 42 -8.72 13.33 -7.15
C LEU A 42 -9.06 13.75 -8.60
N GLN A 43 -8.63 12.97 -9.59
CA GLN A 43 -8.97 13.20 -10.99
C GLN A 43 -10.47 13.06 -11.24
N VAL A 44 -11.10 11.97 -10.77
CA VAL A 44 -12.54 11.75 -10.91
C VAL A 44 -13.34 12.88 -10.26
N ILE A 45 -12.89 13.42 -9.13
CA ILE A 45 -13.51 14.58 -8.48
C ILE A 45 -13.41 15.82 -9.39
N GLY A 46 -12.24 16.08 -9.98
CA GLY A 46 -12.06 17.21 -10.91
C GLY A 46 -12.86 17.08 -12.22
N GLU A 47 -13.20 15.86 -12.63
CA GLU A 47 -14.04 15.59 -13.80
C GLU A 47 -15.54 15.65 -13.46
N SER A 48 -15.93 15.17 -12.28
CA SER A 48 -17.32 15.10 -11.83
C SER A 48 -17.86 16.45 -11.38
N TYR A 49 -16.98 17.32 -10.87
CA TYR A 49 -17.34 18.61 -10.31
C TYR A 49 -16.59 19.73 -11.03
N VAL A 50 -17.29 20.82 -11.36
CA VAL A 50 -16.63 22.01 -11.89
C VAL A 50 -16.11 22.84 -10.71
N LEU A 51 -14.84 22.67 -10.39
CA LEU A 51 -14.19 23.32 -9.24
C LEU A 51 -13.48 24.61 -9.66
N THR A 52 -13.63 25.64 -8.84
CA THR A 52 -12.90 26.90 -9.01
C THR A 52 -11.47 26.83 -8.46
N PRO A 53 -10.58 27.77 -8.83
CA PRO A 53 -9.26 27.89 -8.19
C PRO A 53 -9.34 27.98 -6.66
N LEU A 54 -10.33 28.71 -6.11
CA LEU A 54 -10.56 28.81 -4.67
C LEU A 54 -10.96 27.45 -4.07
N ASP A 55 -11.75 26.66 -4.79
CA ASP A 55 -12.14 25.32 -4.34
C ASP A 55 -10.96 24.40 -4.22
N TRP A 56 -10.12 24.34 -5.26
CA TRP A 56 -8.90 23.54 -5.25
C TRP A 56 -7.99 23.95 -4.09
N LYS A 57 -7.75 25.25 -3.92
CA LYS A 57 -6.96 25.77 -2.79
C LYS A 57 -7.58 25.37 -1.45
N SER A 58 -8.89 25.45 -1.30
CA SER A 58 -9.58 25.18 -0.03
C SER A 58 -9.61 23.69 0.30
N ILE A 59 -9.93 22.83 -0.68
CA ILE A 59 -9.93 21.38 -0.53
C ILE A 59 -8.52 20.91 -0.18
N LEU A 60 -7.50 21.37 -0.92
CA LEU A 60 -6.13 20.92 -0.72
C LEU A 60 -5.52 21.42 0.58
N ARG A 61 -5.87 22.62 1.06
CA ARG A 61 -5.52 23.05 2.44
C ARG A 61 -6.10 22.13 3.52
N LEU A 62 -7.28 21.55 3.26
CA LEU A 62 -7.96 20.69 4.23
C LEU A 62 -7.45 19.24 4.23
N VAL A 63 -6.90 18.75 3.11
CA VAL A 63 -6.51 17.34 2.96
C VAL A 63 -4.99 17.11 2.92
N LEU A 64 -4.19 18.13 2.59
CA LEU A 64 -2.73 18.06 2.59
C LEU A 64 -2.13 18.57 3.90
N SER A 65 -0.90 18.15 4.20
CA SER A 65 -0.09 18.81 5.24
C SER A 65 0.32 20.23 4.80
N ALA A 66 0.71 21.09 5.75
CA ALA A 66 1.15 22.45 5.44
C ALA A 66 2.34 22.48 4.45
N ALA A 67 3.30 21.57 4.60
CA ALA A 67 4.45 21.44 3.70
C ALA A 67 4.03 21.00 2.29
N GLN A 68 3.20 19.96 2.19
CA GLN A 68 2.67 19.48 0.91
C GLN A 68 1.84 20.55 0.19
N TYR A 69 1.00 21.28 0.93
CA TYR A 69 0.22 22.38 0.39
C TYR A 69 1.13 23.51 -0.12
N SER A 70 2.20 23.85 0.60
CA SER A 70 3.16 24.88 0.17
C SER A 70 3.84 24.50 -1.15
N VAL A 71 4.29 23.24 -1.27
CA VAL A 71 4.89 22.74 -2.52
C VAL A 71 3.87 22.78 -3.64
N TRP A 72 2.68 22.23 -3.41
CA TRP A 72 1.58 22.24 -4.39
C TRP A 72 1.28 23.65 -4.89
N PHE A 73 1.16 24.62 -3.97
CA PHE A 73 0.81 25.99 -4.32
C PHE A 73 1.89 26.67 -5.17
N SER A 74 3.17 26.39 -4.88
CA SER A 74 4.30 26.85 -5.69
C SER A 74 4.24 26.26 -7.10
N GLU A 75 4.12 24.94 -7.21
CA GLU A 75 4.02 24.22 -8.48
C GLU A 75 2.81 24.65 -9.31
N TYR A 76 1.67 24.86 -8.66
CA TYR A 76 0.47 25.36 -9.30
C TYR A 76 0.69 26.74 -9.90
N ARG A 77 1.29 27.67 -9.14
CA ARG A 77 1.59 29.02 -9.62
C ARG A 77 2.57 29.01 -10.80
N GLU A 78 3.62 28.21 -10.75
CA GLU A 78 4.57 28.07 -11.87
C GLU A 78 3.89 27.54 -13.14
N LEU A 79 3.11 26.47 -13.01
CA LEU A 79 2.37 25.90 -14.13
C LEU A 79 1.36 26.90 -14.72
N VAL A 80 0.68 27.69 -13.88
CA VAL A 80 -0.23 28.73 -14.33
C VAL A 80 0.53 29.80 -15.12
N GLN A 81 1.69 30.27 -14.65
CA GLN A 81 2.49 31.27 -15.37
C GLN A 81 2.87 30.78 -16.76
N VAL A 82 3.29 29.51 -16.89
CA VAL A 82 3.57 28.89 -18.19
C VAL A 82 2.30 28.82 -19.05
N GLN A 83 1.15 28.45 -18.47
CA GLN A 83 -0.11 28.38 -19.21
C GLN A 83 -0.59 29.74 -19.72
N VAL A 84 -0.38 30.82 -18.96
CA VAL A 84 -0.72 32.18 -19.41
C VAL A 84 0.07 32.55 -20.66
N MET A 85 1.36 32.21 -20.74
CA MET A 85 2.16 32.42 -21.95
C MET A 85 1.60 31.63 -23.14
N ASN A 86 1.17 30.39 -22.92
CA ASN A 86 0.53 29.56 -23.95
C ASN A 86 -0.83 30.13 -24.40
N ASN A 87 -1.59 30.72 -23.49
CA ASN A 87 -2.87 31.36 -23.83
C ASN A 87 -2.64 32.60 -24.69
N LEU A 88 -1.62 33.41 -24.37
CA LEU A 88 -1.25 34.58 -25.16
C LEU A 88 -0.84 34.20 -26.59
N THR A 89 0.00 33.17 -26.76
CA THR A 89 0.41 32.71 -28.10
C THR A 89 -0.76 32.11 -28.89
N ALA A 90 -1.75 31.53 -28.21
CA ALA A 90 -2.97 31.02 -28.81
C ALA A 90 -4.07 32.09 -29.02
N GLY A 91 -3.81 33.37 -28.70
CA GLY A 91 -4.81 34.44 -28.82
C GLY A 91 -5.99 34.33 -27.84
N THR A 92 -5.83 33.57 -26.76
CA THR A 92 -6.84 33.38 -25.72
C THR A 92 -6.60 34.38 -24.58
N ALA A 93 -7.58 35.23 -24.32
CA ALA A 93 -7.52 36.23 -23.25
C ALA A 93 -7.82 35.60 -21.87
N ILE A 94 -6.97 34.68 -21.40
CA ILE A 94 -7.02 34.10 -20.06
C ILE A 94 -5.73 34.42 -19.32
N GLY A 95 -5.84 35.23 -18.26
CA GLY A 95 -4.72 35.75 -17.48
C GLY A 95 -4.40 34.98 -16.20
N LEU A 96 -3.38 35.45 -15.49
CA LEU A 96 -2.91 34.89 -14.22
C LEU A 96 -4.01 34.93 -13.15
N ASP A 97 -4.66 36.08 -13.00
CA ASP A 97 -5.66 36.33 -11.96
C ASP A 97 -6.89 35.41 -12.10
N GLU A 98 -7.29 35.09 -13.32
CA GLU A 98 -8.40 34.17 -13.59
C GLU A 98 -8.06 32.73 -13.20
N LEU A 99 -6.87 32.26 -13.61
CA LEU A 99 -6.42 30.89 -13.33
C LEU A 99 -6.02 30.70 -11.86
N MET A 100 -5.53 31.75 -11.20
CA MET A 100 -5.22 31.72 -9.78
C MET A 100 -6.43 32.03 -8.91
N GLY A 101 -7.47 32.69 -9.42
CA GLY A 101 -8.55 33.23 -8.59
C GLY A 101 -8.03 34.32 -7.65
N GLU A 102 -7.23 35.24 -8.18
CA GLU A 102 -6.63 36.38 -7.49
C GLU A 102 -7.21 37.69 -8.05
N GLY A 103 -6.85 38.84 -7.48
CA GLY A 103 -7.36 40.14 -7.93
C GLY A 103 -8.89 40.24 -7.86
N HIS A 104 -9.53 40.57 -8.99
CA HIS A 104 -10.99 40.66 -9.10
C HIS A 104 -11.71 39.32 -8.89
N TYR A 105 -11.00 38.20 -8.97
CA TYR A 105 -11.54 36.86 -8.78
C TYR A 105 -11.22 36.29 -7.40
N ALA A 106 -10.94 37.11 -6.39
CA ALA A 106 -10.56 36.63 -5.06
C ALA A 106 -11.67 35.88 -4.30
N THR A 107 -12.94 36.02 -4.69
CA THR A 107 -14.10 35.40 -4.01
C THR A 107 -14.70 34.26 -4.83
N GLY A 108 -15.32 33.29 -4.15
CA GLY A 108 -16.00 32.17 -4.81
C GLY A 108 -17.12 32.62 -5.75
N ILE A 109 -17.84 33.69 -5.40
CA ILE A 109 -18.90 34.29 -6.23
C ILE A 109 -18.29 34.89 -7.51
N ALA A 110 -17.19 35.63 -7.42
CA ALA A 110 -16.51 36.18 -8.59
C ALA A 110 -15.98 35.05 -9.49
N GLN A 111 -15.50 33.95 -8.91
CA GLN A 111 -15.03 32.80 -9.66
C GLN A 111 -16.16 31.96 -10.28
N ALA A 112 -17.37 31.98 -9.71
CA ALA A 112 -18.53 31.31 -10.31
C ALA A 112 -18.89 31.90 -11.68
N GLY A 113 -18.60 33.19 -11.90
CA GLY A 113 -18.77 33.86 -13.18
C GLY A 113 -17.72 33.52 -14.24
N LEU A 114 -16.67 32.76 -13.89
CA LEU A 114 -15.63 32.39 -14.84
C LEU A 114 -16.15 31.43 -15.92
N SER A 115 -15.58 31.56 -17.12
CA SER A 115 -15.90 30.65 -18.22
C SER A 115 -15.45 29.22 -17.92
N ARG A 116 -16.14 28.23 -18.49
CA ARG A 116 -15.78 26.82 -18.32
C ARG A 116 -14.36 26.51 -18.79
N ASN A 117 -13.87 27.22 -19.82
CA ASN A 117 -12.50 27.08 -20.30
C ASN A 117 -11.47 27.43 -19.21
N VAL A 118 -11.67 28.54 -18.49
CA VAL A 118 -10.80 28.93 -17.36
C VAL A 118 -10.80 27.84 -16.28
N LEU A 119 -11.99 27.35 -15.91
CA LEU A 119 -12.12 26.35 -14.84
C LEU A 119 -11.53 24.98 -15.22
N THR A 120 -11.67 24.58 -16.49
CA THR A 120 -11.03 23.35 -17.01
C THR A 120 -9.51 23.49 -17.04
N GLN A 121 -8.98 24.63 -17.48
CA GLN A 121 -7.53 24.89 -17.43
C GLN A 121 -7.01 24.88 -15.99
N ALA A 122 -7.66 25.60 -15.08
CA ALA A 122 -7.31 25.64 -13.66
C ALA A 122 -7.31 24.22 -13.04
N THR A 123 -8.33 23.41 -13.33
CA THR A 123 -8.42 22.02 -12.86
C THR A 123 -7.27 21.16 -13.38
N GLY A 124 -6.98 21.23 -14.69
CA GLY A 124 -5.87 20.49 -15.29
C GLY A 124 -4.50 20.91 -14.75
N LEU A 125 -4.33 22.20 -14.41
CA LEU A 125 -3.12 22.72 -13.77
C LEU A 125 -3.01 22.27 -12.31
N ALA A 126 -4.11 22.31 -11.55
CA ALA A 126 -4.14 21.89 -10.15
C ALA A 126 -3.80 20.40 -9.98
N LEU A 127 -4.36 19.55 -10.84
CA LEU A 127 -4.07 18.11 -10.88
C LEU A 127 -2.62 17.82 -11.31
N ARG A 128 -2.09 18.56 -12.29
CA ARG A 128 -0.68 18.45 -12.68
C ARG A 128 0.28 18.87 -11.56
N ALA A 129 -0.05 19.94 -10.84
CA ALA A 129 0.72 20.38 -9.68
C ALA A 129 0.72 19.32 -8.57
N LEU A 130 -0.42 18.65 -8.31
CA LEU A 130 -0.51 17.58 -7.30
C LEU A 130 0.45 16.42 -7.56
N ARG A 131 0.66 16.06 -8.84
CA ARG A 131 1.62 15.00 -9.23
C ARG A 131 3.07 15.37 -8.93
N ARG A 132 3.38 16.64 -8.67
CA ARG A 132 4.73 17.12 -8.32
C ARG A 132 4.98 17.22 -6.82
N VAL A 133 3.96 16.98 -5.99
CA VAL A 133 4.07 17.10 -4.53
C VAL A 133 4.66 15.81 -3.94
N PRO A 134 5.80 15.86 -3.24
CA PRO A 134 6.35 14.67 -2.61
C PRO A 134 5.43 14.13 -1.52
N ASP A 135 5.40 12.81 -1.35
CA ASP A 135 4.69 12.20 -0.24
C ASP A 135 5.54 12.32 1.04
N PHE A 136 5.29 13.36 1.84
CA PHE A 136 5.97 13.57 3.13
C PHE A 136 5.31 12.78 4.28
N GLY A 137 4.31 11.94 3.99
CA GLY A 137 3.35 11.45 4.97
C GLY A 137 3.58 10.06 5.55
N LYS A 138 4.47 9.24 5.00
CA LYS A 138 4.82 7.95 5.58
C LYS A 138 6.32 7.78 5.62
N ARG A 139 6.86 7.62 6.83
CA ARG A 139 7.76 6.49 7.06
C ARG A 139 6.91 5.29 6.67
N GLU A 140 6.94 4.90 5.39
CA GLU A 140 6.33 3.63 5.03
C GLU A 140 6.99 2.63 5.96
N SER A 141 6.19 1.82 6.64
CA SER A 141 6.73 0.62 7.27
C SER A 141 7.54 -0.03 6.16
N SER A 142 8.86 0.05 6.26
CA SER A 142 9.76 -0.43 5.22
C SER A 142 9.20 -1.77 4.79
N PHE A 143 9.00 -2.01 3.50
CA PHE A 143 8.48 -3.32 3.05
C PHE A 143 9.30 -4.47 3.68
N ALA A 144 10.57 -4.22 4.01
CA ALA A 144 11.47 -5.10 4.73
C ALA A 144 11.08 -5.40 6.19
N SER A 145 10.11 -4.68 6.78
CA SER A 145 9.55 -4.89 8.13
C SER A 145 8.28 -5.75 8.12
N ILE A 146 7.69 -5.99 6.96
CA ILE A 146 6.50 -6.85 6.84
C ILE A 146 6.94 -8.29 7.13
N ARG A 147 6.29 -8.92 8.10
CA ARG A 147 6.47 -10.32 8.49
C ARG A 147 5.12 -11.03 8.44
N GLN A 148 5.14 -12.32 8.16
CA GLN A 148 3.96 -13.18 8.29
C GLN A 148 3.65 -13.39 9.78
N GLY A 149 2.39 -13.22 10.16
CA GLY A 149 1.91 -13.53 11.51
C GLY A 149 1.97 -15.03 11.82
N PRO A 150 1.91 -15.42 13.11
CA PRO A 150 2.01 -16.83 13.53
C PRO A 150 0.85 -17.70 13.03
N GLN A 151 -0.33 -17.13 12.81
CA GLN A 151 -1.51 -17.83 12.29
C GLN A 151 -2.00 -17.24 10.95
N GLU A 152 -1.24 -16.32 10.37
CA GLU A 152 -1.63 -15.66 9.13
C GLU A 152 -1.43 -16.61 7.94
N PRO A 153 -2.46 -16.82 7.09
CA PRO A 153 -2.30 -17.58 5.86
C PRO A 153 -1.22 -16.96 4.96
N TYR A 154 -0.38 -17.81 4.36
CA TYR A 154 0.78 -17.34 3.58
C TYR A 154 0.40 -16.39 2.44
N ILE A 155 -0.72 -16.65 1.75
CA ILE A 155 -1.22 -15.79 0.66
C ILE A 155 -1.56 -14.38 1.16
N GLN A 156 -2.19 -14.25 2.33
CA GLN A 156 -2.52 -12.93 2.89
C GLN A 156 -1.26 -12.13 3.22
N PHE A 157 -0.22 -12.80 3.71
CA PHE A 157 1.08 -12.18 3.91
C PHE A 157 1.72 -11.71 2.59
N LEU A 158 1.69 -12.55 1.55
CA LEU A 158 2.21 -12.19 0.23
C LEU A 158 1.49 -10.98 -0.38
N ASP A 159 0.16 -10.91 -0.27
CA ASP A 159 -0.63 -9.78 -0.77
C ASP A 159 -0.21 -8.46 -0.11
N ARG A 160 -0.03 -8.47 1.23
CA ARG A 160 0.44 -7.29 1.97
C ARG A 160 1.86 -6.89 1.54
N LEU A 161 2.75 -7.87 1.39
CA LEU A 161 4.14 -7.64 1.00
C LEU A 161 4.26 -7.09 -0.42
N GLN A 162 3.58 -7.73 -1.39
CA GLN A 162 3.55 -7.30 -2.80
C GLN A 162 3.00 -5.89 -2.92
N THR A 163 1.88 -5.61 -2.25
CA THR A 163 1.26 -4.28 -2.26
C THR A 163 2.21 -3.21 -1.71
N ALA A 164 2.98 -3.52 -0.66
CA ALA A 164 3.93 -2.58 -0.09
C ALA A 164 5.15 -2.35 -0.98
N ILE A 165 5.69 -3.39 -1.61
CA ILE A 165 6.84 -3.27 -2.51
C ILE A 165 6.47 -2.49 -3.77
N GLN A 166 5.33 -2.79 -4.39
CA GLN A 166 4.86 -2.08 -5.59
C GLN A 166 4.56 -0.60 -5.34
N ARG A 167 4.31 -0.20 -4.10
CA ARG A 167 4.16 1.22 -3.71
C ARG A 167 5.48 1.94 -3.54
N GLN A 168 6.56 1.21 -3.27
CA GLN A 168 7.88 1.75 -2.88
C GLN A 168 8.94 1.65 -3.97
N ILE A 169 8.77 0.75 -4.94
CA ILE A 169 9.77 0.41 -5.94
C ILE A 169 9.17 0.58 -7.33
N ASP A 170 9.65 1.58 -8.09
CA ASP A 170 9.17 1.90 -9.44
C ASP A 170 9.64 0.88 -10.50
N SER A 171 10.77 0.20 -10.26
CA SER A 171 11.30 -0.82 -11.16
C SER A 171 10.58 -2.15 -10.95
N SER A 172 9.82 -2.60 -11.95
CA SER A 172 9.10 -3.87 -11.91
C SER A 172 10.02 -5.06 -11.63
N GLU A 173 11.20 -5.09 -12.25
CA GLU A 173 12.16 -6.18 -12.07
C GLU A 173 12.73 -6.18 -10.65
N ALA A 174 13.07 -5.00 -10.10
CA ALA A 174 13.54 -4.89 -8.72
C ALA A 174 12.43 -5.28 -7.72
N ALA A 175 11.19 -4.89 -8.00
CA ALA A 175 10.03 -5.24 -7.18
C ALA A 175 9.78 -6.75 -7.14
N GLU A 176 9.86 -7.43 -8.28
CA GLU A 176 9.70 -8.90 -8.36
C GLU A 176 10.80 -9.64 -7.60
N LEU A 177 12.06 -9.24 -7.77
CA LEU A 177 13.20 -9.84 -7.08
C LEU A 177 13.10 -9.67 -5.55
N LEU A 178 12.79 -8.44 -5.10
CA LEU A 178 12.61 -8.14 -3.68
C LEU A 178 11.43 -8.91 -3.08
N LEU A 179 10.32 -9.02 -3.82
CA LEU A 179 9.14 -9.76 -3.37
C LEU A 179 9.48 -11.23 -3.15
N PHE A 180 10.18 -11.86 -4.10
CA PHE A 180 10.57 -13.27 -3.97
C PHE A 180 11.52 -13.51 -2.79
N GLN A 181 12.52 -12.65 -2.60
CA GLN A 181 13.46 -12.76 -1.49
C GLN A 181 12.75 -12.60 -0.13
N LEU A 182 11.98 -11.53 0.02
CA LEU A 182 11.30 -11.22 1.27
C LEU A 182 10.16 -12.21 1.58
N ALA A 183 9.52 -12.79 0.58
CA ALA A 183 8.53 -13.86 0.77
C ALA A 183 9.12 -15.04 1.57
N ILE A 184 10.38 -15.40 1.30
CA ILE A 184 11.08 -16.48 1.99
C ILE A 184 11.60 -16.02 3.36
N GLU A 185 12.30 -14.88 3.40
CA GLU A 185 12.95 -14.40 4.63
C GLU A 185 11.94 -14.04 5.72
N ASN A 186 10.78 -13.52 5.35
CA ASN A 186 9.79 -12.94 6.26
C ASN A 186 8.59 -13.85 6.56
N ALA A 187 8.58 -15.06 5.98
CA ALA A 187 7.63 -16.11 6.31
C ALA A 187 7.68 -16.45 7.81
N ASN A 188 6.63 -17.04 8.38
CA ASN A 188 6.62 -17.50 9.76
C ASN A 188 7.43 -18.81 9.90
N THR A 189 7.56 -19.33 11.12
CA THR A 189 8.38 -20.54 11.38
C THR A 189 7.91 -21.76 10.60
N ASP A 190 6.61 -21.96 10.49
CA ASP A 190 6.04 -23.16 9.87
C ASP A 190 6.13 -23.10 8.35
N CYS A 191 5.85 -21.92 7.77
CA CYS A 191 6.05 -21.67 6.34
C CYS A 191 7.53 -21.75 5.96
N ARG A 192 8.45 -21.22 6.78
CA ARG A 192 9.90 -21.41 6.53
C ARG A 192 10.29 -22.89 6.49
N ARG A 193 9.84 -23.71 7.43
CA ARG A 193 10.09 -25.16 7.41
C ARG A 193 9.53 -25.84 6.17
N ALA A 194 8.38 -25.39 5.67
CA ALA A 194 7.80 -25.91 4.43
C ALA A 194 8.56 -25.46 3.17
N ILE A 195 9.11 -24.25 3.17
CA ILE A 195 9.85 -23.67 2.06
C ILE A 195 11.29 -24.20 1.98
N ASP A 196 11.96 -24.44 3.10
CA ASP A 196 13.37 -24.83 3.15
C ASP A 196 13.75 -25.98 2.19
N PRO A 197 12.97 -27.08 2.06
CA PRO A 197 13.27 -28.16 1.13
C PRO A 197 13.26 -27.74 -0.35
N ILE A 198 12.43 -26.74 -0.70
CA ILE A 198 12.26 -26.27 -2.07
C ILE A 198 13.03 -24.98 -2.37
N ARG A 199 13.66 -24.35 -1.37
CA ARG A 199 14.24 -23.00 -1.46
C ARG A 199 15.16 -22.80 -2.66
N ASN A 200 16.02 -23.78 -2.95
CA ASN A 200 17.00 -23.70 -4.05
C ASN A 200 16.41 -24.03 -5.42
N HIS A 201 15.21 -24.62 -5.47
CA HIS A 201 14.56 -25.08 -6.69
C HIS A 201 13.32 -24.25 -7.06
N ALA A 202 12.78 -23.50 -6.09
CA ALA A 202 11.66 -22.60 -6.29
C ALA A 202 12.05 -21.50 -7.29
N LYS A 203 11.25 -21.35 -8.35
CA LYS A 203 11.47 -20.33 -9.39
C LYS A 203 10.38 -19.27 -9.38
N THR A 204 9.26 -19.53 -8.70
CA THR A 204 8.08 -18.66 -8.70
C THR A 204 7.44 -18.57 -7.31
N LEU A 205 6.69 -17.51 -7.06
CA LEU A 205 5.90 -17.37 -5.83
C LEU A 205 4.89 -18.52 -5.67
N ASN A 206 4.38 -19.07 -6.76
CA ASN A 206 3.45 -20.20 -6.74
C ASN A 206 4.07 -21.47 -6.13
N ASP A 207 5.37 -21.68 -6.32
CA ASP A 207 6.08 -22.80 -5.70
C ASP A 207 6.06 -22.66 -4.17
N LEU A 208 6.31 -21.44 -3.68
CA LEU A 208 6.27 -21.11 -2.26
C LEU A 208 4.84 -21.22 -1.69
N ILE A 209 3.82 -20.76 -2.43
CA ILE A 209 2.42 -20.87 -2.02
C ILE A 209 2.00 -22.33 -1.86
N ARG A 210 2.37 -23.20 -2.81
CA ARG A 210 2.08 -24.64 -2.74
C ARG A 210 2.74 -25.30 -1.54
N ALA A 211 3.98 -24.95 -1.23
CA ALA A 211 4.66 -25.46 -0.03
C ALA A 211 3.92 -25.07 1.26
N CYS A 212 3.43 -23.83 1.33
CA CYS A 212 2.76 -23.31 2.53
C CYS A 212 1.25 -23.60 2.60
N GLN A 213 0.66 -24.21 1.57
CA GLN A 213 -0.80 -24.34 1.42
C GLN A 213 -1.48 -25.05 2.60
N ASN A 214 -0.82 -26.07 3.15
CA ASN A 214 -1.37 -26.88 4.25
C ASN A 214 -0.90 -26.42 5.63
N VAL A 215 -0.02 -25.42 5.71
CA VAL A 215 0.50 -24.90 6.97
C VAL A 215 -0.63 -24.26 7.77
N GLY A 216 -0.78 -24.65 9.03
CA GLY A 216 -1.86 -24.19 9.91
C GLY A 216 -3.18 -24.96 9.82
N SER A 217 -3.29 -25.94 8.91
CA SER A 217 -4.43 -26.89 8.90
C SER A 217 -4.45 -27.77 10.16
N GLU A 218 -5.62 -28.29 10.52
CA GLU A 218 -5.74 -29.21 11.67
C GLU A 218 -4.86 -30.45 11.52
N GLN A 219 -4.73 -30.98 10.30
CA GLN A 219 -3.82 -32.08 9.99
C GLN A 219 -2.37 -31.68 10.27
N HIS A 220 -1.93 -30.51 9.81
CA HIS A 220 -0.57 -30.03 10.05
C HIS A 220 -0.27 -29.85 11.54
N LYS A 221 -1.24 -29.36 12.32
CA LYS A 221 -1.11 -29.25 13.78
C LYS A 221 -1.00 -30.62 14.44
N ALA A 222 -1.81 -31.58 14.01
CA ALA A 222 -1.79 -32.96 14.52
C ALA A 222 -0.44 -33.63 14.23
N ASP A 223 0.08 -33.49 13.01
CA ASP A 223 1.37 -34.04 12.60
C ASP A 223 2.53 -33.40 13.41
N MET A 224 2.48 -32.09 13.64
CA MET A 224 3.44 -31.39 14.49
C MET A 224 3.42 -31.88 15.94
N LEU A 225 2.23 -32.09 16.52
CA LEU A 225 2.08 -32.66 17.85
C LEU A 225 2.62 -34.10 17.91
N ALA A 226 2.31 -34.91 16.91
CA ALA A 226 2.80 -36.29 16.82
C ALA A 226 4.33 -36.35 16.71
N ALA A 227 4.95 -35.48 15.90
CA ALA A 227 6.40 -35.39 15.76
C ALA A 227 7.07 -34.95 17.07
N ALA A 228 6.52 -33.96 17.77
CA ALA A 228 7.03 -33.52 19.07
C ALA A 228 6.96 -34.64 20.12
N LEU A 229 5.84 -35.36 20.17
CA LEU A 229 5.67 -36.50 21.07
C LEU A 229 6.66 -37.63 20.74
N ALA A 230 6.84 -37.95 19.46
CA ALA A 230 7.80 -38.96 19.01
C ALA A 230 9.24 -38.59 19.39
N GLN A 231 9.63 -37.31 19.26
CA GLN A 231 10.94 -36.83 19.68
C GLN A 231 11.13 -36.97 21.20
N GLN A 232 10.11 -36.63 22.00
CA GLN A 232 10.17 -36.76 23.46
C GLN A 232 10.27 -38.23 23.89
N LEU A 233 9.56 -39.13 23.21
CA LEU A 233 9.67 -40.58 23.42
C LEU A 233 11.05 -41.11 23.04
N ALA A 234 11.64 -40.64 21.93
CA ALA A 234 12.99 -41.03 21.52
C ALA A 234 14.05 -40.60 22.55
N ILE A 235 13.95 -39.38 23.10
CA ILE A 235 14.83 -38.89 24.16
C ILE A 235 14.68 -39.75 25.43
N ALA A 236 13.44 -40.07 25.82
CA ALA A 236 13.18 -40.90 26.97
C ALA A 236 13.75 -42.32 26.81
N GLN A 237 13.61 -42.91 25.62
CA GLN A 237 14.19 -44.22 25.30
C GLN A 237 15.72 -44.18 25.32
N ALA A 238 16.33 -43.14 24.74
CA ALA A 238 17.79 -42.97 24.76
C ALA A 238 18.35 -42.91 26.19
N ALA A 239 17.65 -42.24 27.11
CA ALA A 239 18.04 -42.15 28.52
C ALA A 239 17.68 -43.40 29.37
N THR A 240 16.97 -44.38 28.79
CA THR A 240 16.51 -45.56 29.54
C THR A 240 17.66 -46.53 29.80
N LYS A 241 17.98 -46.77 31.08
CA LYS A 241 18.98 -47.76 31.51
C LYS A 241 18.40 -49.16 31.59
N CYS A 242 19.11 -50.12 31.02
CA CYS A 242 18.75 -51.52 31.08
C CYS A 242 19.01 -52.12 32.48
N PHE A 243 17.96 -52.65 33.11
CA PHE A 243 18.04 -53.29 34.44
C PHE A 243 18.87 -54.59 34.49
N SER A 244 19.29 -55.14 33.34
CA SER A 244 20.12 -56.35 33.28
C SER A 244 21.60 -56.06 33.05
N CYS A 245 21.94 -55.10 32.19
CA CYS A 245 23.35 -54.82 31.82
C CYS A 245 23.82 -53.41 32.16
N GLY A 246 22.93 -52.54 32.65
CA GLY A 246 23.24 -51.15 33.03
C GLY A 246 23.45 -50.18 31.87
N GLN A 247 23.41 -50.63 30.61
CA GLN A 247 23.61 -49.78 29.43
C GLN A 247 22.34 -48.99 29.08
N GLU A 248 22.51 -47.79 28.55
CA GLU A 248 21.43 -46.89 28.13
C GLU A 248 20.88 -47.25 26.73
N GLY A 249 19.70 -46.72 26.39
CA GLY A 249 19.07 -46.86 25.08
C GLY A 249 18.15 -48.07 24.90
N HIS A 250 17.96 -48.92 25.92
CA HIS A 250 17.06 -50.09 25.83
C HIS A 250 16.59 -50.59 27.20
N VAL A 251 15.45 -51.28 27.24
CA VAL A 251 14.93 -51.96 28.44
C VAL A 251 15.43 -53.40 28.54
N LYS A 252 15.30 -54.01 29.72
CA LYS A 252 15.74 -55.39 30.02
C LYS A 252 15.24 -56.43 29.00
N LYS A 253 14.01 -56.27 28.49
CA LYS A 253 13.40 -57.19 27.51
C LYS A 253 14.13 -57.19 26.16
N ASP A 254 14.69 -56.05 25.77
CA ASP A 254 15.35 -55.84 24.47
C ASP A 254 16.88 -55.87 24.61
N CYS A 255 17.38 -56.42 25.73
CA CYS A 255 18.81 -56.41 26.01
C CYS A 255 19.57 -57.39 25.10
N PRO A 256 20.56 -56.93 24.31
CA PRO A 256 21.32 -57.81 23.41
C PRO A 256 22.19 -58.81 24.19
N LYS A 257 22.44 -58.56 25.48
CA LYS A 257 23.17 -59.46 26.39
C LYS A 257 22.27 -60.47 27.11
N ALA A 258 20.94 -60.40 26.94
CA ALA A 258 19.99 -61.27 27.65
C ALA A 258 20.00 -62.74 27.20
N ARG A 259 20.65 -63.08 26.08
CA ARG A 259 20.75 -64.47 25.59
C ARG A 259 22.19 -65.00 25.64
N ARG A 260 22.68 -65.30 26.85
CA ARG A 260 23.65 -66.38 27.13
C ARG A 260 23.50 -66.84 28.58
N GLY A 261 22.61 -67.80 28.84
CA GLY A 261 22.55 -68.50 30.13
C GLY A 261 21.23 -69.18 30.42
N GLY A 262 21.23 -70.52 30.30
CA GLY A 262 20.26 -71.44 30.91
C GLY A 262 18.95 -71.62 30.18
#